data_AF-A0A8H5ZF80-F1
#
_entry.id   AF-A0A8H5ZF80-F1
#
_cell.length_a   1.000
_cell.length_b   1.000
_cell.length_c   1.000
_cell.angle_alpha   90.00
_cell.angle_beta   90.00
_cell.angle_gamma   90.00
#
_symmetry.space_group_name_H-M   'P 1'
#
loop_
_entity.id
_entity.type
_entity.pdbx_description
1 polymer ?
#
loop_
_entity_poly.entity_id
_entity_poly.type
_entity_poly.pdbx_seq_one_letter_code
_entity_poly.pdbx_strand_id
1 'polypeptide(L)'
;MSTFAGQAETRLLLESVVGMETTAEAGEMLLRAKEEPDYTCTATKRCNLGCCGPLDDTGVGACGFGPTFCGDKCTSDCDRKSECDGGNWGPKYANLTTCPLNVCCSKHGFCGTTVDFCGPDPVPHPQCDLSKRTADSRTIGYYEGWNYQRPCGNMEPEEIPLGHWSHIMFSFALINPKTFHLEDMDAGTGSRVGRVAALKNRQPDLKVWIAVGGWAMNDPGPYRTAFSDMAGSEANQDKFFDSLLTFMRKYDLDGVDLDWEYPVAEDRGGIPADFDNYVNFLRRLRERLNSSGREYGVSVTLPASYWYLRGFNLQEMEPYISWFNVMTYDIHGVWDANIDSLGPYAHAHTNLTEIKMGLELLWRNKINPERVTLGLGFYGRSFTMKDPGCMKAGCEFTEGANGGACTGTPGVLSAAEINEIIQKGATTTYDEEAAVMIVTWDSNQWVSFDDTKTLKTKIDFAHQHCLGGTMVWAIDLDDGTLTKALGANIKRPVLPTYPLQQYSECGAKPEL
;
A
#
# COMPACT_ATOMS: atom_id res chain seq x y z
N MET A 1 -12.38 13.63 9.63
CA MET A 1 -13.64 13.03 9.14
C MET A 1 -13.25 11.91 8.22
N SER A 2 -12.79 10.85 8.87
CA SER A 2 -12.30 9.60 8.31
C SER A 2 -13.47 8.77 7.77
N THR A 3 -13.17 7.93 6.78
CA THR A 3 -13.90 6.70 6.40
C THR A 3 -15.28 6.86 5.80
N PHE A 4 -15.39 6.84 4.46
CA PHE A 4 -16.68 6.60 3.79
C PHE A 4 -16.64 5.68 2.57
N ALA A 5 -15.48 5.22 2.10
CA ALA A 5 -15.43 4.29 0.96
C ALA A 5 -15.59 2.81 1.32
N GLY A 6 -15.47 2.44 2.61
CA GLY A 6 -15.64 1.05 3.10
C GLY A 6 -16.94 0.80 3.88
N GLN A 7 -17.76 1.82 4.14
CA GLN A 7 -18.91 1.69 5.05
C GLN A 7 -20.11 0.94 4.46
N ALA A 8 -20.14 0.70 3.16
CA ALA A 8 -21.17 -0.12 2.51
C ALA A 8 -20.67 -1.53 2.17
N GLU A 9 -19.36 -1.81 2.31
CA GLU A 9 -18.77 -3.10 1.94
C GLU A 9 -19.06 -4.20 2.98
N THR A 10 -19.10 -3.87 4.28
CA THR A 10 -19.29 -4.88 5.33
C THR A 10 -20.74 -5.37 5.49
N ARG A 11 -21.75 -4.51 5.29
CA ARG A 11 -23.17 -4.93 5.42
C ARG A 11 -23.64 -5.79 4.26
N LEU A 12 -23.11 -5.55 3.07
CA LEU A 12 -23.52 -6.25 1.86
C LEU A 12 -22.86 -7.62 1.71
N LEU A 13 -21.62 -7.79 2.19
CA LEU A 13 -20.98 -9.09 2.40
C LEU A 13 -21.76 -9.96 3.42
N LEU A 14 -22.46 -9.35 4.38
CA LEU A 14 -23.34 -10.05 5.33
C LEU A 14 -24.71 -10.41 4.75
N GLU A 15 -25.20 -9.66 3.76
CA GLU A 15 -26.52 -9.88 3.14
C GLU A 15 -26.48 -10.90 1.98
N SER A 16 -25.31 -11.27 1.44
CA SER A 16 -25.17 -12.27 0.37
C SER A 16 -25.06 -13.74 0.84
N VAL A 17 -25.11 -14.01 2.15
CA VAL A 17 -25.17 -15.39 2.71
C VAL A 17 -26.58 -15.72 3.23
N VAL A 18 -27.60 -14.98 2.81
CA VAL A 18 -29.01 -15.31 3.10
C VAL A 18 -29.40 -16.54 2.27
N GLY A 19 -29.15 -17.73 2.80
CA GLY A 19 -29.58 -18.97 2.17
C GLY A 19 -29.00 -20.29 2.68
N MET A 20 -27.98 -20.30 3.55
CA MET A 20 -27.46 -21.56 4.12
C MET A 20 -27.32 -21.43 5.65
N GLU A 21 -27.79 -22.47 6.35
CA GLU A 21 -27.98 -22.56 7.80
C GLU A 21 -26.85 -21.91 8.62
N THR A 22 -27.15 -20.80 9.30
CA THR A 22 -26.23 -20.08 10.19
C THR A 22 -26.21 -20.72 11.58
N THR A 23 -25.03 -20.96 12.15
CA THR A 23 -24.84 -21.41 13.54
C THR A 23 -25.22 -20.30 14.54
N ALA A 24 -25.51 -20.67 15.80
CA ALA A 24 -25.93 -19.73 16.85
C ALA A 24 -24.91 -18.60 17.11
N GLU A 25 -23.63 -18.84 16.87
CA GLU A 25 -22.55 -17.85 16.97
C GLU A 25 -22.56 -16.83 15.82
N ALA A 26 -23.02 -17.19 14.62
CA ALA A 26 -23.25 -16.25 13.53
C ALA A 26 -24.48 -15.34 13.80
N GLY A 27 -25.48 -15.86 14.52
CA GLY A 27 -26.60 -15.08 15.05
C GLY A 27 -26.19 -14.08 16.14
N GLU A 28 -25.20 -14.43 16.97
CA GLU A 28 -24.65 -13.54 18.00
C GLU A 28 -23.74 -12.44 17.43
N MET A 29 -23.03 -12.71 16.32
CA MET A 29 -22.27 -11.70 15.57
C MET A 29 -23.20 -10.69 14.85
N LEU A 30 -24.32 -11.14 14.28
CA LEU A 30 -25.40 -10.28 13.76
C LEU A 30 -26.02 -9.38 14.84
N LEU A 31 -26.09 -9.86 16.09
CA LEU A 31 -26.57 -9.11 17.25
C LEU A 31 -25.53 -8.13 17.84
N ARG A 32 -24.29 -8.07 17.33
CA ARG A 32 -23.29 -7.05 17.72
C ARG A 32 -23.12 -5.95 16.67
N ALA A 33 -23.61 -6.15 15.44
CA ALA A 33 -23.87 -5.09 14.45
C ALA A 33 -25.09 -4.22 14.83
N LYS A 34 -25.29 -3.97 16.14
CA LYS A 34 -26.59 -3.76 16.79
C LYS A 34 -27.08 -2.33 16.92
N GLU A 35 -26.52 -1.38 16.20
CA GLU A 35 -27.29 -0.21 15.82
C GLU A 35 -27.46 -0.30 14.31
N GLU A 36 -28.65 -0.68 13.86
CA GLU A 36 -29.02 -0.41 12.48
C GLU A 36 -28.68 1.06 12.22
N PRO A 37 -27.94 1.40 11.15
CA PRO A 37 -27.68 2.79 10.87
C PRO A 37 -29.04 3.45 10.76
N ASP A 38 -29.26 4.45 11.58
CA ASP A 38 -30.55 5.06 11.72
C ASP A 38 -30.84 5.89 10.45
N TYR A 39 -31.49 5.26 9.48
CA TYR A 39 -31.87 5.87 8.20
C TYR A 39 -33.10 6.76 8.35
N THR A 40 -33.53 7.06 9.57
CA THR A 40 -34.68 7.91 9.82
C THR A 40 -34.25 9.29 10.29
N CYS A 41 -35.02 10.28 9.90
CA CYS A 41 -34.85 11.64 10.35
C CYS A 41 -36.19 12.22 10.80
N THR A 42 -36.15 13.31 11.54
CA THR A 42 -37.34 14.08 11.91
C THR A 42 -37.03 15.56 11.75
N ALA A 43 -37.98 16.43 12.09
CA ALA A 43 -37.74 17.88 12.09
C ALA A 43 -36.56 18.31 13.00
N THR A 44 -36.22 17.52 14.01
CA THR A 44 -35.14 17.83 14.99
C THR A 44 -33.98 16.85 14.93
N LYS A 45 -34.18 15.66 14.36
CA LYS A 45 -33.17 14.61 14.23
C LYS A 45 -32.65 14.59 12.79
N ARG A 46 -31.38 14.97 12.62
CA ARG A 46 -30.72 15.03 11.31
C ARG A 46 -30.23 13.66 10.86
N CYS A 47 -29.97 13.56 9.57
CA CYS A 47 -29.30 12.39 9.00
C CYS A 47 -27.80 12.43 9.28
N ASN A 48 -27.25 11.29 9.68
CA ASN A 48 -25.80 11.09 9.74
C ASN A 48 -25.20 11.19 8.33
N LEU A 49 -25.90 10.59 7.35
CA LEU A 49 -25.50 10.56 5.95
C LEU A 49 -26.71 10.86 5.04
N GLY A 50 -26.49 11.65 3.99
CA GLY A 50 -27.56 12.09 3.09
C GLY A 50 -28.44 13.21 3.65
N CYS A 51 -29.41 13.60 2.84
CA CYS A 51 -30.44 14.58 3.17
C CYS A 51 -31.58 13.91 3.94
N CYS A 52 -32.24 14.68 4.80
CA CYS A 52 -33.50 14.25 5.39
C CYS A 52 -34.62 14.50 4.38
N GLY A 53 -35.17 13.42 3.83
CA GLY A 53 -36.27 13.46 2.87
C GLY A 53 -37.58 14.01 3.44
N PRO A 54 -38.66 13.90 2.65
CA PRO A 54 -40.00 14.31 3.08
C PRO A 54 -40.41 13.56 4.35
N LEU A 55 -40.99 14.26 5.32
CA LEU A 55 -41.59 13.64 6.50
C LEU A 55 -42.98 13.07 6.15
N ASP A 56 -43.29 11.91 6.71
CA ASP A 56 -44.65 11.35 6.70
C ASP A 56 -45.57 12.03 7.72
N ASP A 57 -46.83 11.58 7.79
CA ASP A 57 -47.85 12.13 8.69
C ASP A 57 -47.50 11.93 10.18
N THR A 58 -46.53 11.06 10.50
CA THR A 58 -46.01 10.85 11.86
C THR A 58 -44.82 11.74 12.20
N GLY A 59 -44.34 12.55 11.23
CA GLY A 59 -43.19 13.43 11.37
C GLY A 59 -41.84 12.71 11.17
N VAL A 60 -41.85 11.52 10.55
CA VAL A 60 -40.65 10.72 10.30
C VAL A 60 -40.33 10.73 8.81
N GLY A 61 -39.09 11.04 8.48
CA GLY A 61 -38.55 10.98 7.12
C GLY A 61 -37.43 9.96 7.00
N ALA A 62 -36.97 9.72 5.77
CA ALA A 62 -35.85 8.83 5.48
C ALA A 62 -34.60 9.61 5.04
N CYS A 63 -33.43 9.07 5.35
CA CYS A 63 -32.13 9.60 4.98
C CYS A 63 -31.66 9.02 3.65
N GLY A 64 -31.18 9.89 2.74
CA GLY A 64 -30.65 9.43 1.45
C GLY A 64 -30.16 10.55 0.56
N PHE A 65 -29.72 10.19 -0.65
CA PHE A 65 -29.25 11.13 -1.67
C PHE A 65 -30.16 11.14 -2.89
N GLY A 66 -29.98 12.16 -3.74
CA GLY A 66 -30.75 12.30 -4.97
C GLY A 66 -32.02 13.13 -4.80
N PRO A 67 -32.77 13.33 -5.88
CA PRO A 67 -33.91 14.26 -5.92
C PRO A 67 -35.04 13.89 -4.97
N THR A 68 -35.20 12.60 -4.64
CA THR A 68 -36.23 12.13 -3.69
C THR A 68 -35.99 12.65 -2.28
N PHE A 69 -34.72 12.68 -1.85
CA PHE A 69 -34.35 13.00 -0.47
C PHE A 69 -33.86 14.45 -0.32
N CYS A 70 -33.13 14.96 -1.32
CA CYS A 70 -32.54 16.30 -1.33
C CYS A 70 -33.34 17.30 -2.19
N GLY A 71 -34.54 16.92 -2.63
CA GLY A 71 -35.41 17.77 -3.45
C GLY A 71 -36.17 18.83 -2.66
N ASP A 72 -37.17 19.44 -3.29
CA ASP A 72 -37.91 20.58 -2.73
C ASP A 72 -38.66 20.28 -1.41
N LYS A 73 -38.89 19.00 -1.12
CA LYS A 73 -39.54 18.52 0.10
C LYS A 73 -38.55 18.04 1.17
N CYS A 74 -37.27 18.29 0.97
CA CYS A 74 -36.25 17.99 1.95
C CYS A 74 -36.42 18.86 3.21
N THR A 75 -36.17 18.26 4.37
CA THR A 75 -36.42 18.89 5.67
C THR A 75 -35.14 19.40 6.33
N SER A 76 -34.00 18.72 6.13
CA SER A 76 -32.69 19.14 6.64
C SER A 76 -31.54 18.57 5.80
N ASP A 77 -30.39 19.25 5.82
CA ASP A 77 -29.16 18.85 5.10
C ASP A 77 -29.37 18.72 3.57
N CYS A 78 -30.25 19.55 3.01
CA CYS A 78 -30.76 19.43 1.63
C CYS A 78 -29.76 19.75 0.52
N ASP A 79 -28.62 20.33 0.86
CA ASP A 79 -27.52 20.64 -0.03
C ASP A 79 -26.48 19.51 -0.11
N ARG A 80 -26.63 18.44 0.68
CA ARG A 80 -25.74 17.29 0.61
C ARG A 80 -25.86 16.59 -0.74
N LYS A 81 -24.71 16.15 -1.24
CA LYS A 81 -24.57 15.44 -2.51
C LYS A 81 -24.01 14.05 -2.28
N SER A 82 -24.43 13.10 -3.10
CA SER A 82 -23.82 11.78 -3.14
C SER A 82 -22.39 11.85 -3.68
N GLU A 83 -21.61 10.80 -3.43
CA GLU A 83 -20.26 10.67 -3.99
C GLU A 83 -20.35 10.60 -5.52
N CYS A 84 -21.19 9.71 -6.03
CA CYS A 84 -21.39 9.49 -7.46
C CYS A 84 -22.87 9.59 -7.86
N ASP A 85 -23.12 9.69 -9.16
CA ASP A 85 -24.46 9.84 -9.71
C ASP A 85 -25.13 8.48 -9.99
N GLY A 86 -25.73 7.90 -8.94
CA GLY A 86 -26.36 6.58 -8.99
C GLY A 86 -27.65 6.48 -9.81
N GLY A 87 -28.22 7.62 -10.24
CA GLY A 87 -29.49 7.65 -10.95
C GLY A 87 -29.60 8.75 -12.01
N ASN A 88 -28.46 9.22 -12.53
CA ASN A 88 -28.38 10.32 -13.50
C ASN A 88 -29.12 11.59 -13.02
N TRP A 89 -28.99 11.89 -11.72
CA TRP A 89 -29.57 13.02 -11.02
C TRP A 89 -28.91 14.35 -11.40
N GLY A 90 -27.66 14.31 -11.88
CA GLY A 90 -26.87 15.46 -12.28
C GLY A 90 -26.14 16.16 -11.13
N PRO A 91 -25.34 17.19 -11.45
CA PRO A 91 -24.40 17.84 -10.51
C PRO A 91 -25.08 18.61 -9.37
N LYS A 92 -26.42 18.76 -9.41
CA LYS A 92 -27.21 19.27 -8.29
C LYS A 92 -27.19 18.30 -7.10
N TYR A 93 -27.15 16.99 -7.36
CA TYR A 93 -27.35 15.95 -6.35
C TYR A 93 -26.16 15.00 -6.15
N ALA A 94 -25.19 15.01 -7.06
CA ALA A 94 -23.98 14.20 -6.99
C ALA A 94 -22.72 15.04 -7.16
N ASN A 95 -21.64 14.66 -6.47
CA ASN A 95 -20.32 15.30 -6.62
C ASN A 95 -19.62 14.87 -7.91
N LEU A 96 -19.74 13.59 -8.26
CA LEU A 96 -19.13 13.01 -9.45
C LEU A 96 -20.18 12.36 -10.34
N THR A 97 -20.00 12.46 -11.65
CA THR A 97 -20.83 11.70 -12.61
C THR A 97 -20.49 10.21 -12.57
N THR A 98 -19.21 9.87 -12.37
CA THR A 98 -18.72 8.50 -12.30
C THR A 98 -17.75 8.35 -11.14
N CYS A 99 -17.61 7.13 -10.62
CA CYS A 99 -16.66 6.86 -9.56
C CYS A 99 -15.21 6.91 -10.04
N PRO A 100 -14.28 7.38 -9.20
CA PRO A 100 -12.84 7.24 -9.43
C PRO A 100 -12.44 5.79 -9.71
N LEU A 101 -11.32 5.59 -10.40
CA LEU A 101 -10.77 4.27 -10.72
C LEU A 101 -11.73 3.32 -11.48
N ASN A 102 -12.76 3.84 -12.13
CA ASN A 102 -13.78 3.04 -12.84
C ASN A 102 -14.40 1.94 -11.96
N VAL A 103 -14.51 2.20 -10.65
CA VAL A 103 -15.38 1.38 -9.78
C VAL A 103 -16.85 1.74 -10.03
N CYS A 104 -17.77 1.01 -9.43
CA CYS A 104 -19.18 1.13 -9.77
C CYS A 104 -19.90 2.10 -8.83
N CYS A 105 -20.86 2.83 -9.38
CA CYS A 105 -21.74 3.69 -8.59
C CYS A 105 -23.01 2.93 -8.24
N SER A 106 -23.29 2.76 -6.94
CA SER A 106 -24.55 2.16 -6.51
C SER A 106 -25.73 3.07 -6.82
N LYS A 107 -26.94 2.50 -6.88
CA LYS A 107 -28.21 3.26 -7.01
C LYS A 107 -28.44 4.30 -5.90
N HIS A 108 -27.67 4.21 -4.81
CA HIS A 108 -27.73 5.11 -3.66
C HIS A 108 -26.66 6.21 -3.69
N GLY A 109 -25.80 6.24 -4.71
CA GLY A 109 -24.81 7.29 -4.92
C GLY A 109 -23.48 7.08 -4.18
N PHE A 110 -23.11 5.82 -3.92
CA PHE A 110 -21.84 5.44 -3.31
C PHE A 110 -20.95 4.71 -4.32
N CYS A 111 -19.65 4.95 -4.26
CA CYS A 111 -18.67 4.20 -5.04
C CYS A 111 -18.25 2.93 -4.32
N GLY A 112 -18.11 1.83 -5.07
CA GLY A 112 -17.70 0.57 -4.51
C GLY A 112 -17.41 -0.49 -5.55
N THR A 113 -16.92 -1.61 -5.05
CA THR A 113 -16.21 -2.60 -5.85
C THR A 113 -16.92 -3.96 -5.86
N THR A 114 -17.81 -4.19 -4.89
CA THR A 114 -18.57 -5.43 -4.70
C THR A 114 -19.73 -5.60 -5.69
N VAL A 115 -20.33 -6.80 -5.67
CA VAL A 115 -21.51 -7.18 -6.45
C VAL A 115 -22.69 -6.20 -6.27
N ASP A 116 -22.82 -5.56 -5.13
CA ASP A 116 -23.93 -4.66 -4.83
C ASP A 116 -23.79 -3.30 -5.50
N PHE A 117 -22.55 -2.95 -5.87
CA PHE A 117 -22.24 -1.77 -6.66
C PHE A 117 -22.15 -2.11 -8.14
N CYS A 118 -21.50 -3.22 -8.48
CA CYS A 118 -21.12 -3.57 -9.85
C CYS A 118 -22.06 -4.55 -10.54
N GLY A 119 -22.98 -5.18 -9.81
CA GLY A 119 -23.71 -6.34 -10.32
C GLY A 119 -22.83 -7.61 -10.34
N PRO A 120 -23.37 -8.73 -10.85
CA PRO A 120 -22.73 -10.05 -10.78
C PRO A 120 -21.57 -10.25 -11.77
N ASP A 121 -21.34 -9.29 -12.67
CA ASP A 121 -20.33 -9.42 -13.72
C ASP A 121 -18.92 -9.20 -13.15
N PRO A 122 -18.03 -10.22 -13.20
CA PRO A 122 -16.70 -10.10 -12.63
C PRO A 122 -15.84 -9.13 -13.45
N VAL A 123 -14.93 -8.42 -12.77
CA VAL A 123 -13.90 -7.63 -13.44
C VAL A 123 -13.01 -8.55 -14.26
N PRO A 124 -12.82 -8.30 -15.57
CA PRO A 124 -11.85 -9.05 -16.36
C PRO A 124 -10.46 -8.84 -15.77
N HIS A 125 -9.85 -9.92 -15.29
CA HIS A 125 -8.49 -9.91 -14.78
C HIS A 125 -7.54 -10.64 -15.73
N PRO A 126 -6.29 -10.18 -15.86
CA PRO A 126 -5.29 -10.84 -16.67
C PRO A 126 -5.08 -12.28 -16.18
N GLN A 127 -4.92 -13.19 -17.14
CA GLN A 127 -4.63 -14.59 -16.87
C GLN A 127 -3.44 -15.06 -17.72
N CYS A 128 -2.39 -15.51 -17.05
CA CYS A 128 -1.20 -16.07 -17.66
C CYS A 128 -0.95 -17.47 -17.12
N ASP A 129 -0.45 -18.33 -18.00
CA ASP A 129 0.03 -19.64 -17.60
C ASP A 129 1.24 -19.48 -16.66
N LEU A 130 1.24 -20.21 -15.54
CA LEU A 130 2.33 -20.20 -14.56
C LEU A 130 3.70 -20.49 -15.17
N SER A 131 3.77 -21.28 -16.24
CA SER A 131 5.01 -21.61 -16.95
C SER A 131 5.64 -20.41 -17.66
N LYS A 132 4.86 -19.36 -17.98
CA LYS A 132 5.39 -18.12 -18.57
C LYS A 132 6.26 -17.32 -17.61
N ARG A 133 6.07 -17.52 -16.30
CA ARG A 133 6.89 -16.92 -15.25
C ARG A 133 7.04 -15.39 -15.39
N THR A 134 5.96 -14.68 -15.73
CA THR A 134 5.99 -13.23 -16.05
C THR A 134 6.62 -12.36 -14.96
N ALA A 135 6.29 -12.64 -13.68
CA ALA A 135 6.82 -11.92 -12.52
C ALA A 135 8.31 -12.17 -12.23
N ASP A 136 9.00 -13.00 -13.02
CA ASP A 136 10.46 -13.16 -12.90
C ASP A 136 11.21 -12.00 -13.57
N SER A 137 10.52 -11.14 -14.33
CA SER A 137 11.17 -10.04 -15.05
C SER A 137 11.81 -9.02 -14.11
N ARG A 138 11.26 -8.84 -12.90
CA ARG A 138 11.79 -7.93 -11.87
C ARG A 138 11.57 -8.50 -10.47
N THR A 139 12.64 -8.53 -9.70
CA THR A 139 12.63 -8.77 -8.25
C THR A 139 13.28 -7.58 -7.58
N ILE A 140 12.48 -6.83 -6.83
CA ILE A 140 12.85 -5.55 -6.25
C ILE A 140 12.89 -5.71 -4.74
N GLY A 141 13.93 -5.21 -4.08
CA GLY A 141 13.98 -5.14 -2.63
C GLY A 141 14.21 -3.72 -2.15
N TYR A 142 13.38 -3.24 -1.25
CA TYR A 142 13.59 -1.97 -0.55
C TYR A 142 14.54 -2.22 0.61
N TYR A 143 15.55 -1.37 0.74
CA TYR A 143 16.51 -1.39 1.84
C TYR A 143 16.32 -0.15 2.69
N GLU A 144 15.93 -0.33 3.95
CA GLU A 144 15.73 0.77 4.89
C GLU A 144 17.10 1.35 5.29
N GLY A 145 17.48 2.50 4.74
CA GLY A 145 18.76 3.14 4.99
C GLY A 145 18.96 3.57 6.46
N TRP A 146 17.86 3.72 7.21
CA TRP A 146 17.86 4.02 8.65
C TRP A 146 17.94 2.77 9.54
N ASN A 147 18.00 1.57 8.98
CA ASN A 147 17.94 0.34 9.78
C ASN A 147 19.05 0.18 10.82
N TYR A 148 20.17 0.88 10.62
CA TYR A 148 21.28 0.96 11.58
C TYR A 148 20.89 1.59 12.92
N GLN A 149 19.75 2.28 12.98
CA GLN A 149 19.21 2.90 14.19
C GLN A 149 18.53 1.86 15.12
N ARG A 150 18.21 0.67 14.61
CA ARG A 150 17.68 -0.43 15.42
C ARG A 150 18.74 -0.90 16.43
N PRO A 151 18.36 -1.30 17.66
CA PRO A 151 19.32 -1.83 18.65
C PRO A 151 19.92 -3.19 18.26
N CYS A 152 19.26 -3.94 17.38
CA CYS A 152 19.72 -5.21 16.84
C CYS A 152 19.04 -5.49 15.49
N GLY A 153 19.34 -6.64 14.86
CA GLY A 153 18.72 -7.05 13.59
C GLY A 153 19.05 -6.12 12.42
N ASN A 154 20.11 -5.32 12.54
CA ASN A 154 20.58 -4.41 11.51
C ASN A 154 21.19 -5.18 10.34
N MET A 155 21.20 -4.56 9.17
CA MET A 155 21.86 -5.08 7.97
C MET A 155 22.69 -3.97 7.33
N GLU A 156 24.01 -4.12 7.32
CA GLU A 156 24.90 -3.27 6.57
C GLU A 156 24.74 -3.51 5.05
N PRO A 157 24.98 -2.50 4.19
CA PRO A 157 24.85 -2.63 2.74
C PRO A 157 25.54 -3.87 2.15
N GLU A 158 26.73 -4.22 2.63
CA GLU A 158 27.51 -5.34 2.12
C GLU A 158 26.96 -6.71 2.52
N GLU A 159 26.07 -6.76 3.51
CA GLU A 159 25.38 -7.95 4.00
C GLU A 159 24.12 -8.27 3.17
N ILE A 160 23.66 -7.35 2.32
CA ILE A 160 22.51 -7.59 1.44
C ILE A 160 22.77 -8.86 0.61
N PRO A 161 21.89 -9.88 0.69
CA PRO A 161 22.06 -11.14 -0.02
C PRO A 161 21.90 -10.95 -1.53
N LEU A 162 23.02 -10.87 -2.24
CA LEU A 162 23.08 -10.72 -3.69
C LEU A 162 22.72 -12.01 -4.43
N GLY A 163 22.36 -11.88 -5.70
CA GLY A 163 21.96 -12.97 -6.60
C GLY A 163 20.45 -13.16 -6.69
N HIS A 164 19.68 -12.52 -5.81
CA HIS A 164 18.22 -12.60 -5.79
C HIS A 164 17.57 -11.33 -6.37
N TRP A 165 18.19 -10.17 -6.17
CA TRP A 165 17.63 -8.86 -6.51
C TRP A 165 18.02 -8.41 -7.92
N SER A 166 17.04 -8.06 -8.75
CA SER A 166 17.29 -7.32 -9.99
C SER A 166 17.47 -5.82 -9.71
N HIS A 167 16.73 -5.31 -8.72
CA HIS A 167 16.76 -3.91 -8.31
C HIS A 167 16.83 -3.83 -6.78
N ILE A 168 17.62 -2.91 -6.27
CA ILE A 168 17.56 -2.48 -4.87
C ILE A 168 17.13 -1.01 -4.84
N MET A 169 16.07 -0.72 -4.08
CA MET A 169 15.60 0.63 -3.81
C MET A 169 16.20 1.09 -2.47
N PHE A 170 17.13 2.04 -2.52
CA PHE A 170 17.64 2.67 -1.31
C PHE A 170 16.55 3.60 -0.74
N SER A 171 16.08 3.32 0.47
CA SER A 171 14.97 4.04 1.10
C SER A 171 15.46 4.81 2.32
N PHE A 172 15.22 6.10 2.50
CA PHE A 172 14.71 7.06 1.53
C PHE A 172 15.65 8.25 1.43
N ALA A 173 15.51 9.01 0.34
CA ALA A 173 15.79 10.44 0.35
C ALA A 173 14.47 11.21 0.53
N LEU A 174 14.57 12.46 0.99
CA LEU A 174 13.44 13.37 1.17
C LEU A 174 13.51 14.53 0.18
N ILE A 175 12.43 15.30 0.11
CA ILE A 175 12.37 16.58 -0.61
C ILE A 175 12.42 17.70 0.42
N ASN A 176 13.44 18.55 0.36
CA ASN A 176 13.51 19.72 1.22
C ASN A 176 12.31 20.65 0.96
N PRO A 177 11.49 20.99 1.97
CA PRO A 177 10.24 21.74 1.75
C PRO A 177 10.45 23.21 1.36
N LYS A 178 11.68 23.74 1.43
CA LYS A 178 12.00 25.13 1.08
C LYS A 178 12.73 25.25 -0.25
N THR A 179 13.69 24.36 -0.48
CA THR A 179 14.54 24.39 -1.69
C THR A 179 14.03 23.47 -2.78
N PHE A 180 13.20 22.48 -2.43
CA PHE A 180 12.79 21.37 -3.31
C PHE A 180 13.95 20.52 -3.84
N HIS A 181 15.13 20.65 -3.23
CA HIS A 181 16.24 19.76 -3.52
C HIS A 181 16.05 18.43 -2.78
N LEU A 182 16.55 17.36 -3.40
CA LEU A 182 16.70 16.08 -2.75
C LEU A 182 17.67 16.19 -1.57
N GLU A 183 17.30 15.60 -0.44
CA GLU A 183 18.10 15.60 0.78
C GLU A 183 18.10 14.23 1.46
N ASP A 184 19.14 13.97 2.24
CA ASP A 184 19.23 12.75 3.03
C ASP A 184 18.24 12.82 4.20
N MET A 185 17.62 11.69 4.58
CA MET A 185 16.81 11.62 5.81
C MET A 185 17.60 12.07 7.04
N ASP A 186 18.84 11.59 7.12
CA ASP A 186 19.84 11.97 8.10
C ASP A 186 21.24 11.60 7.56
N ALA A 187 22.29 12.10 8.21
CA ALA A 187 23.67 11.88 7.77
C ALA A 187 24.10 10.41 7.77
N GLY A 188 23.61 9.61 8.72
CA GLY A 188 23.90 8.18 8.81
C GLY A 188 23.25 7.42 7.67
N THR A 189 21.98 7.69 7.39
CA THR A 189 21.25 7.15 6.23
C THR A 189 21.94 7.54 4.92
N GLY A 190 22.19 8.84 4.69
CA GLY A 190 22.84 9.34 3.47
C GLY A 190 24.23 8.76 3.20
N SER A 191 24.98 8.43 4.26
CA SER A 191 26.33 7.82 4.13
C SER A 191 26.32 6.43 3.48
N ARG A 192 25.18 5.74 3.47
CA ARG A 192 25.05 4.34 3.01
C ARG A 192 24.74 4.22 1.51
N VAL A 193 24.21 5.27 0.88
CA VAL A 193 23.77 5.26 -0.53
C VAL A 193 24.88 4.77 -1.46
N GLY A 194 26.09 5.32 -1.31
CA GLY A 194 27.24 4.92 -2.13
C GLY A 194 27.68 3.48 -1.91
N ARG A 195 27.52 2.94 -0.70
CA ARG A 195 27.85 1.54 -0.37
C ARG A 195 26.84 0.57 -0.98
N VAL A 196 25.55 0.92 -0.97
CA VAL A 196 24.52 0.14 -1.67
C VAL A 196 24.75 0.19 -3.19
N ALA A 197 25.05 1.37 -3.75
CA ALA A 197 25.39 1.49 -5.18
C ALA A 197 26.62 0.65 -5.57
N ALA A 198 27.63 0.56 -4.69
CA ALA A 198 28.83 -0.24 -4.92
C ALA A 198 28.57 -1.76 -5.00
N LEU A 199 27.40 -2.25 -4.58
CA LEU A 199 27.02 -3.66 -4.72
C LEU A 199 26.95 -4.10 -6.19
N LYS A 200 26.76 -3.16 -7.13
CA LYS A 200 26.83 -3.46 -8.57
C LYS A 200 28.19 -3.99 -9.01
N ASN A 201 29.27 -3.69 -8.28
CA ASN A 201 30.59 -4.28 -8.54
C ASN A 201 30.63 -5.79 -8.22
N ARG A 202 29.74 -6.24 -7.32
CA ARG A 202 29.58 -7.63 -6.92
C ARG A 202 28.49 -8.33 -7.71
N GLN A 203 27.49 -7.62 -8.21
CA GLN A 203 26.43 -8.16 -9.05
C GLN A 203 26.22 -7.23 -10.26
N PRO A 204 26.87 -7.48 -11.41
CA PRO A 204 26.89 -6.53 -12.52
C PRO A 204 25.53 -6.27 -13.21
N ASP A 205 24.56 -7.17 -13.06
CA ASP A 205 23.19 -6.99 -13.56
C ASP A 205 22.26 -6.28 -12.56
N LEU A 206 22.74 -5.96 -11.35
CA LEU A 206 21.98 -5.24 -10.35
C LEU A 206 21.77 -3.77 -10.77
N LYS A 207 20.55 -3.28 -10.56
CA LYS A 207 20.20 -1.87 -10.63
C LYS A 207 19.99 -1.30 -9.23
N VAL A 208 20.54 -0.13 -8.95
CA VAL A 208 20.35 0.55 -7.66
C VAL A 208 19.68 1.89 -7.87
N TRP A 209 18.54 2.08 -7.22
CA TRP A 209 17.67 3.23 -7.39
C TRP A 209 17.51 3.94 -6.05
N ILE A 210 17.20 5.25 -6.11
CA ILE A 210 16.84 6.02 -4.91
C ILE A 210 15.31 6.08 -4.81
N ALA A 211 14.75 5.63 -3.69
CA ALA A 211 13.36 5.90 -3.36
C ALA A 211 13.26 7.25 -2.65
N VAL A 212 12.34 8.09 -3.10
CA VAL A 212 12.09 9.43 -2.56
C VAL A 212 10.71 9.44 -1.92
N GLY A 213 10.62 9.79 -0.63
CA GLY A 213 9.35 9.86 0.08
C GLY A 213 9.24 8.91 1.26
N GLY A 214 8.19 8.08 1.23
CA GLY A 214 7.81 7.15 2.28
C GLY A 214 6.88 7.77 3.34
N TRP A 215 6.21 6.89 4.10
CA TRP A 215 5.18 7.26 5.07
C TRP A 215 5.56 8.42 5.99
N ALA A 216 6.75 8.41 6.60
CA ALA A 216 7.13 9.45 7.57
C ALA A 216 7.28 10.86 6.95
N MET A 217 7.50 10.98 5.63
CA MET A 217 7.63 12.27 4.98
C MET A 217 6.30 13.06 4.94
N ASN A 218 5.17 12.36 4.89
CA ASN A 218 3.83 12.95 4.84
C ASN A 218 3.14 13.04 6.22
N ASP A 219 3.83 12.66 7.30
CA ASP A 219 3.34 12.86 8.66
C ASP A 219 3.23 14.35 9.03
N PRO A 220 2.41 14.72 10.03
CA PRO A 220 2.29 16.10 10.50
C PRO A 220 3.66 16.73 10.79
N GLY A 221 4.05 17.72 9.98
CA GLY A 221 5.37 18.30 10.05
C GLY A 221 5.71 19.14 8.82
N PRO A 222 6.96 19.66 8.74
CA PRO A 222 7.37 20.56 7.67
C PRO A 222 7.45 19.90 6.28
N TYR A 223 7.55 18.57 6.22
CA TYR A 223 7.64 17.80 4.97
C TYR A 223 6.28 17.43 4.37
N ARG A 224 5.21 17.56 5.16
CA ARG A 224 3.88 17.02 4.85
C ARG A 224 3.36 17.37 3.46
N THR A 225 3.59 18.60 3.02
CA THR A 225 3.12 19.11 1.71
C THR A 225 4.21 19.15 0.64
N ALA A 226 5.44 18.75 0.95
CA ALA A 226 6.60 18.97 0.08
C ALA A 226 6.44 18.33 -1.30
N PHE A 227 5.82 17.14 -1.40
CA PHE A 227 5.47 16.53 -2.68
C PHE A 227 4.44 17.35 -3.47
N SER A 228 3.34 17.74 -2.83
CA SER A 228 2.27 18.52 -3.47
C SER A 228 2.80 19.88 -3.97
N ASP A 229 3.55 20.59 -3.13
CA ASP A 229 4.15 21.89 -3.45
C ASP A 229 5.21 21.79 -4.57
N MET A 230 5.94 20.67 -4.62
CA MET A 230 6.91 20.38 -5.68
C MET A 230 6.18 20.06 -6.99
N ALA A 231 5.20 19.16 -6.98
CA ALA A 231 4.45 18.76 -8.15
C ALA A 231 3.61 19.91 -8.73
N GLY A 232 3.10 20.82 -7.90
CA GLY A 232 2.25 21.93 -8.33
C GLY A 232 2.96 23.13 -8.97
N SER A 233 4.29 23.14 -9.06
CA SER A 233 5.05 24.30 -9.55
C SER A 233 6.21 23.91 -10.44
N GLU A 234 6.16 24.29 -11.73
CA GLU A 234 7.22 23.91 -12.68
C GLU A 234 8.63 24.32 -12.23
N ALA A 235 8.75 25.49 -11.59
CA ALA A 235 10.02 25.98 -11.06
C ALA A 235 10.53 25.15 -9.88
N ASN A 236 9.64 24.58 -9.06
CA ASN A 236 10.02 23.68 -7.97
C ASN A 236 10.41 22.31 -8.52
N GLN A 237 9.66 21.81 -9.51
CA GLN A 237 10.03 20.59 -10.22
C GLN A 237 11.42 20.71 -10.85
N ASP A 238 11.77 21.84 -11.48
CA ASP A 238 13.10 22.02 -12.09
C ASP A 238 14.24 21.94 -11.06
N LYS A 239 14.06 22.56 -9.88
CA LYS A 239 15.01 22.44 -8.76
C LYS A 239 15.15 21.00 -8.29
N PHE A 240 14.03 20.29 -8.14
CA PHE A 240 14.03 18.88 -7.78
C PHE A 240 14.78 18.06 -8.83
N PHE A 241 14.45 18.21 -10.12
CA PHE A 241 15.09 17.49 -11.20
C PHE A 241 16.60 17.70 -11.29
N ASP A 242 17.07 18.95 -11.12
CA ASP A 242 18.51 19.27 -11.12
C ASP A 242 19.22 18.57 -9.96
N SER A 243 18.64 18.62 -8.76
CA SER A 243 19.21 17.98 -7.57
C SER A 243 19.20 16.45 -7.67
N LEU A 244 18.10 15.86 -8.17
CA LEU A 244 17.94 14.42 -8.36
C LEU A 244 18.95 13.89 -9.38
N LEU A 245 19.08 14.53 -10.55
CA LEU A 245 20.08 14.14 -11.55
C LEU A 245 21.50 14.23 -11.01
N THR A 246 21.80 15.28 -10.24
CA THR A 246 23.11 15.44 -9.60
C THR A 246 23.39 14.30 -8.62
N PHE A 247 22.40 13.96 -7.79
CA PHE A 247 22.48 12.86 -6.81
C PHE A 247 22.66 11.50 -7.49
N MET A 248 21.83 11.17 -8.48
CA MET A 248 21.91 9.91 -9.21
C MET A 248 23.25 9.78 -9.96
N ARG A 249 23.78 10.86 -10.54
CA ARG A 249 25.11 10.83 -11.17
C ARG A 249 26.23 10.63 -10.15
N LYS A 250 26.16 11.31 -9.00
CA LYS A 250 27.17 11.22 -7.93
C LYS A 250 27.36 9.79 -7.43
N TYR A 251 26.27 9.04 -7.27
CA TYR A 251 26.30 7.67 -6.73
C TYR A 251 26.14 6.58 -7.81
N ASP A 252 26.19 6.95 -9.09
CA ASP A 252 25.99 6.03 -10.21
C ASP A 252 24.66 5.25 -10.13
N LEU A 253 23.57 5.89 -9.71
CA LEU A 253 22.26 5.24 -9.61
C LEU A 253 21.64 4.99 -11.00
N ASP A 254 20.69 4.06 -11.07
CA ASP A 254 20.04 3.62 -12.31
C ASP A 254 18.60 4.16 -12.47
N GLY A 255 18.03 4.76 -11.43
CA GLY A 255 16.69 5.33 -11.49
C GLY A 255 16.22 5.92 -10.17
N VAL A 256 14.97 6.38 -10.19
CA VAL A 256 14.25 6.95 -9.05
C VAL A 256 12.92 6.23 -8.87
N ASP A 257 12.56 5.99 -7.63
CA ASP A 257 11.25 5.52 -7.22
C ASP A 257 10.55 6.62 -6.41
N LEU A 258 9.28 6.88 -6.71
CA LEU A 258 8.52 7.99 -6.15
C LEU A 258 7.42 7.47 -5.23
N ASP A 259 7.64 7.66 -3.93
CA ASP A 259 6.83 7.11 -2.84
C ASP A 259 6.08 8.23 -2.15
N TRP A 260 5.21 8.90 -2.90
CA TRP A 260 4.34 9.95 -2.37
C TRP A 260 3.10 9.32 -1.71
N GLU A 261 2.97 9.51 -0.39
CA GLU A 261 1.90 8.92 0.41
C GLU A 261 0.98 9.96 1.07
N TYR A 262 -0.06 10.50 0.41
CA TYR A 262 -0.53 10.21 -0.96
C TYR A 262 -1.04 11.49 -1.64
N PRO A 263 -0.98 11.60 -2.98
CA PRO A 263 -1.60 12.71 -3.70
C PRO A 263 -3.10 12.79 -3.39
N VAL A 264 -3.66 14.01 -3.35
CA VAL A 264 -5.08 14.30 -3.07
C VAL A 264 -5.53 14.00 -1.63
N ALA A 265 -4.84 13.13 -0.88
CA ALA A 265 -5.21 12.74 0.47
C ALA A 265 -4.92 13.86 1.49
N GLU A 266 -5.98 14.57 1.92
CA GLU A 266 -5.88 15.69 2.87
C GLU A 266 -5.23 15.28 4.21
N ASP A 267 -5.53 14.08 4.69
CA ASP A 267 -4.95 13.49 5.90
C ASP A 267 -3.44 13.19 5.77
N ARG A 268 -2.90 13.35 4.57
CA ARG A 268 -1.48 13.25 4.22
C ARG A 268 -0.90 14.52 3.59
N GLY A 269 -1.64 15.62 3.59
CA GLY A 269 -1.20 16.91 3.05
C GLY A 269 -1.39 17.10 1.55
N GLY A 270 -2.11 16.19 0.89
CA GLY A 270 -2.50 16.32 -0.51
C GLY A 270 -3.68 17.27 -0.73
N ILE A 271 -3.82 17.73 -1.97
CA ILE A 271 -4.91 18.59 -2.45
C ILE A 271 -5.50 18.06 -3.77
N PRO A 272 -6.74 18.41 -4.14
CA PRO A 272 -7.37 17.89 -5.37
C PRO A 272 -6.54 18.11 -6.66
N ALA A 273 -5.78 19.22 -6.74
CA ALA A 273 -4.94 19.52 -7.89
C ALA A 273 -3.79 18.52 -8.10
N ASP A 274 -3.42 17.74 -7.08
CA ASP A 274 -2.35 16.74 -7.16
C ASP A 274 -2.61 15.68 -8.24
N PHE A 275 -3.88 15.36 -8.50
CA PHE A 275 -4.29 14.37 -9.50
C PHE A 275 -3.71 14.67 -10.89
N ASP A 276 -3.76 15.94 -11.31
CA ASP A 276 -3.22 16.39 -12.61
C ASP A 276 -1.76 16.83 -12.49
N ASN A 277 -1.38 17.45 -11.35
CA ASN A 277 -0.01 17.91 -11.12
C ASN A 277 0.98 16.74 -11.14
N TYR A 278 0.60 15.58 -10.61
CA TYR A 278 1.51 14.44 -10.58
C TYR A 278 1.78 13.87 -11.98
N VAL A 279 0.76 13.83 -12.85
CA VAL A 279 0.93 13.48 -14.27
C VAL A 279 1.89 14.46 -14.95
N ASN A 280 1.66 15.76 -14.77
CA ASN A 280 2.52 16.78 -15.37
C ASN A 280 3.98 16.67 -14.87
N PHE A 281 4.16 16.45 -13.57
CA PHE A 281 5.45 16.21 -12.97
C PHE A 281 6.16 15.00 -13.59
N LEU A 282 5.49 13.84 -13.71
CA LEU A 282 6.08 12.62 -14.28
C LEU A 282 6.45 12.78 -15.75
N ARG A 283 5.61 13.47 -16.53
CA ARG A 283 5.91 13.82 -17.92
C ARG A 283 7.20 14.64 -18.02
N ARG A 284 7.30 15.74 -17.25
CA ARG A 284 8.48 16.61 -17.25
C ARG A 284 9.73 15.90 -16.71
N LEU A 285 9.57 15.05 -15.69
CA LEU A 285 10.65 14.22 -15.17
C LEU A 285 11.18 13.28 -16.27
N ARG A 286 10.29 12.56 -16.97
CA ARG A 286 10.68 11.66 -18.07
C ARG A 286 11.41 12.40 -19.18
N GLU A 287 10.91 13.56 -19.62
CA GLU A 287 11.56 14.41 -20.61
C GLU A 287 12.97 14.82 -20.16
N ARG A 288 13.10 15.20 -18.89
CA ARG A 288 14.38 15.62 -18.31
C ARG A 288 15.38 14.47 -18.24
N LEU A 289 14.96 13.29 -17.80
CA LEU A 289 15.81 12.10 -17.70
C LEU A 289 16.28 11.64 -19.09
N ASN A 290 15.38 11.61 -20.07
CA ASN A 290 15.72 11.25 -21.46
C ASN A 290 16.75 12.21 -22.08
N SER A 291 16.74 13.48 -21.67
CA SER A 291 17.69 14.50 -22.13
C SER A 291 19.05 14.46 -21.41
N SER A 292 19.20 13.61 -20.38
CA SER A 292 20.38 13.58 -19.52
C SER A 292 21.60 12.87 -20.13
N GLY A 293 21.42 12.16 -21.25
CA GLY A 293 22.44 11.34 -21.90
C GLY A 293 22.64 9.95 -21.29
N ARG A 294 21.87 9.60 -20.27
CA ARG A 294 21.84 8.26 -19.65
C ARG A 294 20.39 7.79 -19.51
N GLU A 295 20.19 6.50 -19.70
CA GLU A 295 18.90 5.88 -19.45
C GLU A 295 18.68 5.73 -17.94
N TYR A 296 17.64 6.39 -17.44
CA TYR A 296 17.20 6.28 -16.05
C TYR A 296 15.77 5.73 -16.01
N GLY A 297 15.53 4.81 -15.10
CA GLY A 297 14.18 4.35 -14.81
C GLY A 297 13.44 5.28 -13.84
N VAL A 298 12.10 5.21 -13.89
CA VAL A 298 11.22 5.91 -12.95
C VAL A 298 10.15 4.93 -12.51
N SER A 299 9.96 4.72 -11.23
CA SER A 299 8.83 3.95 -10.72
C SER A 299 8.00 4.81 -9.77
N VAL A 300 6.76 4.39 -9.58
CA VAL A 300 5.82 5.03 -8.66
C VAL A 300 5.27 3.95 -7.76
N THR A 301 5.32 4.21 -6.45
CA THR A 301 4.73 3.32 -5.46
C THR A 301 3.26 3.69 -5.25
N LEU A 302 2.40 2.68 -5.29
CA LEU A 302 0.95 2.80 -5.22
C LEU A 302 0.41 2.10 -3.97
N PRO A 303 -0.61 2.66 -3.30
CA PRO A 303 -1.38 1.94 -2.29
C PRO A 303 -2.26 0.87 -2.95
N ALA A 304 -2.54 -0.21 -2.23
CA ALA A 304 -3.56 -1.19 -2.65
C ALA A 304 -4.99 -0.75 -2.30
N SER A 305 -5.17 0.26 -1.44
CA SER A 305 -6.48 0.72 -0.98
C SER A 305 -7.15 1.67 -1.99
N TYR A 306 -8.45 1.49 -2.21
CA TYR A 306 -9.25 2.40 -3.04
C TYR A 306 -9.19 3.86 -2.55
N TRP A 307 -9.23 4.06 -1.22
CA TRP A 307 -9.29 5.38 -0.61
C TRP A 307 -8.11 6.28 -0.98
N TYR A 308 -6.90 5.73 -1.03
CA TYR A 308 -5.70 6.46 -1.42
C TYR A 308 -5.44 6.36 -2.92
N LEU A 309 -5.68 5.20 -3.55
CA LEU A 309 -5.40 4.99 -4.97
C LEU A 309 -6.24 5.91 -5.87
N ARG A 310 -7.43 6.35 -5.43
CA ARG A 310 -8.27 7.29 -6.20
C ARG A 310 -7.61 8.66 -6.45
N GLY A 311 -6.54 9.00 -5.72
CA GLY A 311 -5.73 10.20 -5.93
C GLY A 311 -4.75 10.10 -7.10
N PHE A 312 -4.64 8.94 -7.74
CA PHE A 312 -3.67 8.67 -8.81
C PHE A 312 -4.35 8.58 -10.18
N ASN A 313 -3.92 9.40 -11.14
CA ASN A 313 -4.39 9.32 -12.52
C ASN A 313 -3.63 8.23 -13.31
N LEU A 314 -3.90 6.96 -12.99
CA LEU A 314 -3.09 5.82 -13.40
C LEU A 314 -2.82 5.74 -14.91
N GLN A 315 -3.86 5.96 -15.74
CA GLN A 315 -3.74 5.86 -17.20
C GLN A 315 -2.84 6.95 -17.79
N GLU A 316 -2.93 8.17 -17.26
CA GLU A 316 -2.11 9.29 -17.72
C GLU A 316 -0.69 9.25 -17.13
N MET A 317 -0.49 8.59 -15.98
CA MET A 317 0.83 8.38 -15.38
C MET A 317 1.62 7.27 -16.08
N GLU A 318 0.94 6.19 -16.47
CA GLU A 318 1.57 4.97 -17.00
C GLU A 318 2.58 5.25 -18.14
N PRO A 319 2.33 6.12 -19.15
CA PRO A 319 3.29 6.37 -20.23
C PRO A 319 4.66 6.92 -19.79
N TYR A 320 4.76 7.53 -18.61
CA TYR A 320 5.96 8.26 -18.19
C TYR A 320 6.87 7.49 -17.23
N ILE A 321 6.37 6.41 -16.65
CA ILE A 321 7.13 5.58 -15.70
C ILE A 321 7.74 4.37 -16.39
N SER A 322 8.40 3.50 -15.64
CA SER A 322 8.89 2.20 -16.05
C SER A 322 7.91 1.13 -15.58
N TRP A 323 7.51 1.17 -14.31
CA TRP A 323 6.48 0.33 -13.71
C TRP A 323 5.90 0.97 -12.43
N PHE A 324 4.80 0.41 -11.94
CA PHE A 324 4.23 0.67 -10.62
C PHE A 324 4.68 -0.39 -9.62
N ASN A 325 5.01 0.03 -8.39
CA ASN A 325 5.19 -0.86 -7.24
C ASN A 325 3.95 -0.79 -6.35
N VAL A 326 3.21 -1.89 -6.19
CA VAL A 326 1.95 -1.84 -5.41
C VAL A 326 2.20 -2.37 -4.00
N MET A 327 1.92 -1.55 -3.00
CA MET A 327 2.02 -1.91 -1.58
C MET A 327 0.84 -2.80 -1.17
N THR A 328 0.90 -4.07 -1.58
CA THR A 328 -0.11 -5.11 -1.27
C THR A 328 0.12 -5.72 0.11
N TYR A 329 0.40 -4.86 1.07
CA TYR A 329 0.58 -5.11 2.49
C TYR A 329 -0.01 -3.91 3.25
N ASP A 330 -0.11 -3.99 4.58
CA ASP A 330 -0.78 -2.97 5.41
C ASP A 330 -2.25 -2.75 5.06
N ILE A 331 -2.91 -3.82 4.61
CA ILE A 331 -4.36 -3.82 4.39
C ILE A 331 -5.09 -3.66 5.73
N HIS A 332 -4.56 -4.30 6.77
CA HIS A 332 -5.10 -4.29 8.13
C HIS A 332 -4.04 -3.96 9.17
N GLY A 333 -4.46 -3.33 10.27
CA GLY A 333 -3.58 -2.94 11.36
C GLY A 333 -4.33 -2.31 12.53
N VAL A 334 -3.59 -1.83 13.53
CA VAL A 334 -4.17 -1.28 14.77
C VAL A 334 -5.08 -0.07 14.54
N TRP A 335 -4.94 0.62 13.40
CA TRP A 335 -5.77 1.74 13.02
C TRP A 335 -7.22 1.35 12.69
N ASP A 336 -7.50 0.07 12.39
CA ASP A 336 -8.85 -0.43 12.09
C ASP A 336 -9.82 -0.19 13.27
N ALA A 337 -9.31 -0.18 14.51
CA ALA A 337 -10.08 0.14 15.70
C ALA A 337 -10.75 1.53 15.67
N ASN A 338 -10.19 2.46 14.89
CA ASN A 338 -10.70 3.83 14.75
C ASN A 338 -11.56 4.02 13.49
N ILE A 339 -11.85 2.94 12.77
CA ILE A 339 -12.65 2.92 11.55
C ILE A 339 -13.96 2.19 11.85
N ASP A 340 -15.07 2.93 11.93
CA ASP A 340 -16.36 2.39 12.39
C ASP A 340 -16.85 1.16 11.61
N SER A 341 -16.54 1.05 10.30
CA SER A 341 -16.92 -0.10 9.46
C SER A 341 -16.04 -1.33 9.60
N LEU A 342 -14.86 -1.17 10.17
CA LEU A 342 -13.90 -2.26 10.39
C LEU A 342 -13.96 -2.66 11.85
N GLY A 343 -13.70 -1.74 12.77
CA GLY A 343 -13.64 -2.00 14.20
C GLY A 343 -12.36 -2.73 14.62
N PRO A 344 -12.21 -3.05 15.91
CA PRO A 344 -10.97 -3.58 16.47
C PRO A 344 -10.86 -5.10 16.26
N TYR A 345 -10.95 -5.59 15.02
CA TYR A 345 -10.84 -7.01 14.70
C TYR A 345 -9.51 -7.33 14.01
N ALA A 346 -8.81 -8.37 14.47
CA ALA A 346 -7.51 -8.75 13.95
C ALA A 346 -7.68 -9.45 12.60
N HIS A 347 -7.22 -8.80 11.53
CA HIS A 347 -7.22 -9.34 10.17
C HIS A 347 -5.81 -9.38 9.60
N ALA A 348 -5.62 -10.16 8.54
CA ALA A 348 -4.32 -10.35 7.93
C ALA A 348 -3.93 -9.17 7.03
N HIS A 349 -2.78 -8.54 7.30
CA HIS A 349 -2.38 -7.35 6.53
C HIS A 349 -1.94 -7.62 5.08
N THR A 350 -1.75 -8.89 4.73
CA THR A 350 -1.40 -9.37 3.37
C THR A 350 -2.40 -10.41 2.87
N ASN A 351 -3.68 -10.27 3.24
CA ASN A 351 -4.76 -11.15 2.79
C ASN A 351 -4.85 -11.20 1.25
N LEU A 352 -4.63 -12.38 0.65
CA LEU A 352 -4.59 -12.53 -0.80
C LEU A 352 -5.90 -12.19 -1.52
N THR A 353 -7.06 -12.38 -0.87
CA THR A 353 -8.35 -12.01 -1.46
C THR A 353 -8.49 -10.49 -1.59
N GLU A 354 -7.99 -9.75 -0.60
CA GLU A 354 -7.99 -8.28 -0.59
C GLU A 354 -6.86 -7.70 -1.46
N ILE A 355 -5.72 -8.37 -1.54
CA ILE A 355 -4.67 -8.07 -2.53
C ILE A 355 -5.26 -8.13 -3.94
N LYS A 356 -6.06 -9.16 -4.25
CA LYS A 356 -6.75 -9.27 -5.53
C LYS A 356 -7.69 -8.09 -5.75
N MET A 357 -8.49 -7.71 -4.75
CA MET A 357 -9.38 -6.53 -4.83
C MET A 357 -8.59 -5.24 -5.10
N GLY A 358 -7.43 -5.06 -4.48
CA GLY A 358 -6.54 -3.93 -4.75
C GLY A 358 -6.02 -3.91 -6.19
N LEU A 359 -5.63 -5.08 -6.74
CA LEU A 359 -5.19 -5.19 -8.13
C LEU A 359 -6.34 -5.02 -9.14
N GLU A 360 -7.57 -5.37 -8.78
CA GLU A 360 -8.75 -5.12 -9.63
C GLU A 360 -8.93 -3.63 -9.93
N LEU A 361 -8.52 -2.74 -9.02
CA LEU A 361 -8.52 -1.30 -9.27
C LEU A 361 -7.61 -0.92 -10.45
N LEU A 362 -6.47 -1.60 -10.62
CA LEU A 362 -5.59 -1.38 -11.77
C LEU A 362 -6.19 -1.96 -13.06
N TRP A 363 -6.80 -3.13 -12.99
CA TRP A 363 -7.40 -3.79 -14.16
C TRP A 363 -8.62 -3.04 -14.69
N ARG A 364 -9.44 -2.47 -13.80
CA ARG A 364 -10.53 -1.54 -14.15
C ARG A 364 -10.04 -0.30 -14.90
N ASN A 365 -8.78 0.08 -14.69
CA ASN A 365 -8.11 1.19 -15.38
C ASN A 365 -7.23 0.73 -16.55
N LYS A 366 -7.31 -0.55 -16.95
CA LYS A 366 -6.60 -1.12 -18.11
C LYS A 366 -5.07 -0.95 -18.05
N ILE A 367 -4.52 -0.87 -16.84
CA ILE A 367 -3.08 -0.79 -16.64
C ILE A 367 -2.41 -2.07 -17.12
N ASN A 368 -1.28 -1.96 -17.82
CA ASN A 368 -0.56 -3.12 -18.31
C ASN A 368 0.01 -3.93 -17.13
N PRO A 369 -0.42 -5.20 -16.92
CA PRO A 369 0.04 -6.01 -15.79
C PRO A 369 1.56 -6.26 -15.81
N GLU A 370 2.20 -6.30 -16.98
CA GLU A 370 3.66 -6.44 -17.07
C GLU A 370 4.41 -5.26 -16.43
N ARG A 371 3.73 -4.11 -16.26
CA ARG A 371 4.25 -2.90 -15.62
C ARG A 371 3.81 -2.75 -14.17
N VAL A 372 3.33 -3.81 -13.55
CA VAL A 372 2.94 -3.85 -12.13
C VAL A 372 3.84 -4.83 -11.40
N THR A 373 4.31 -4.46 -10.20
CA THR A 373 4.98 -5.37 -9.27
C THR A 373 4.11 -5.61 -8.04
N LEU A 374 4.05 -6.87 -7.60
CA LEU A 374 3.35 -7.26 -6.38
C LEU A 374 4.22 -7.01 -5.16
N GLY A 375 3.75 -6.22 -4.19
CA GLY A 375 4.42 -5.99 -2.92
C GLY A 375 4.29 -7.17 -1.96
N LEU A 376 5.39 -7.51 -1.29
CA LEU A 376 5.53 -8.61 -0.35
C LEU A 376 6.10 -8.06 0.96
N GLY A 377 5.38 -8.23 2.06
CA GLY A 377 5.79 -7.75 3.39
C GLY A 377 6.71 -8.76 4.07
N PHE A 378 7.97 -8.40 4.31
CA PHE A 378 8.92 -9.16 5.15
C PHE A 378 8.76 -8.79 6.64
N TYR A 379 7.53 -8.58 7.05
CA TYR A 379 7.12 -8.22 8.40
C TYR A 379 5.66 -8.65 8.59
N GLY A 380 5.16 -8.57 9.82
CA GLY A 380 3.77 -8.82 10.14
C GLY A 380 3.14 -7.67 10.90
N ARG A 381 1.81 -7.55 10.78
CA ARG A 381 0.98 -6.71 11.65
C ARG A 381 0.44 -7.55 12.81
N SER A 382 0.61 -7.03 14.01
CA SER A 382 0.44 -7.78 15.25
C SER A 382 -0.52 -7.10 16.22
N PHE A 383 -1.21 -7.89 17.03
CA PHE A 383 -2.27 -7.45 17.91
C PHE A 383 -2.17 -8.13 19.28
N THR A 384 -2.57 -7.40 20.32
CA THR A 384 -2.91 -7.97 21.63
C THR A 384 -4.41 -8.30 21.61
N MET A 385 -4.74 -9.58 21.65
CA MET A 385 -6.10 -10.11 21.56
C MET A 385 -6.88 -9.85 22.85
N LYS A 386 -8.14 -9.44 22.71
CA LYS A 386 -9.02 -9.11 23.83
C LYS A 386 -9.43 -10.33 24.65
N ASP A 387 -9.68 -11.45 23.97
CA ASP A 387 -10.03 -12.72 24.57
C ASP A 387 -8.96 -13.77 24.22
N PRO A 388 -8.16 -14.26 25.19
CA PRO A 388 -7.22 -15.37 24.99
C PRO A 388 -7.85 -16.65 24.42
N GLY A 389 -9.18 -16.82 24.52
CA GLY A 389 -9.93 -17.90 23.89
C GLY A 389 -10.20 -17.71 22.39
N CYS A 390 -9.99 -16.51 21.84
CA CYS A 390 -10.24 -16.15 20.44
C CYS A 390 -8.95 -15.66 19.78
N MET A 391 -8.22 -16.58 19.15
CA MET A 391 -6.90 -16.33 18.54
C MET A 391 -6.87 -16.49 17.01
N LYS A 392 -8.04 -16.48 16.36
CA LYS A 392 -8.18 -16.55 14.88
C LYS A 392 -8.37 -15.16 14.28
N ALA A 393 -8.24 -15.05 12.95
CA ALA A 393 -8.64 -13.83 12.25
C ALA A 393 -10.13 -13.49 12.53
N GLY A 394 -10.44 -12.20 12.59
CA GLY A 394 -11.77 -11.68 12.96
C GLY A 394 -12.06 -11.66 14.46
N CYS A 395 -11.12 -12.05 15.33
CA CYS A 395 -11.25 -11.88 16.78
C CYS A 395 -10.90 -10.44 17.20
N GLU A 396 -11.53 -9.94 18.26
CA GLU A 396 -11.30 -8.57 18.76
C GLU A 396 -9.89 -8.42 19.38
N PHE A 397 -9.22 -7.30 19.08
CA PHE A 397 -7.99 -6.86 19.72
C PHE A 397 -8.22 -5.64 20.63
N THR A 398 -7.27 -5.34 21.52
CA THR A 398 -7.29 -4.13 22.36
C THR A 398 -6.28 -3.09 21.91
N GLU A 399 -5.12 -3.54 21.44
CA GLU A 399 -4.01 -2.69 21.01
C GLU A 399 -3.04 -3.51 20.12
N GLY A 400 -1.94 -2.90 19.68
CA GLY A 400 -0.87 -3.63 19.00
C GLY A 400 -0.23 -4.66 19.93
N ALA A 401 0.32 -5.74 19.37
CA ALA A 401 1.17 -6.64 20.16
C ALA A 401 2.40 -5.89 20.66
N ASN A 402 3.08 -6.43 21.67
CA ASN A 402 4.33 -5.88 22.16
C ASN A 402 5.35 -5.73 21.02
N GLY A 403 6.07 -4.61 21.02
CA GLY A 403 7.13 -4.37 20.05
C GLY A 403 8.24 -5.42 20.16
N GLY A 404 8.78 -5.84 19.01
CA GLY A 404 9.88 -6.77 18.94
C GLY A 404 11.17 -6.21 19.55
N ALA A 405 12.12 -7.09 19.90
CA ALA A 405 13.36 -6.68 20.57
C ALA A 405 14.24 -5.75 19.71
N CYS A 406 14.15 -5.84 18.38
CA CYS A 406 14.95 -5.09 17.43
C CYS A 406 14.14 -3.98 16.76
N THR A 407 12.91 -4.25 16.31
CA THR A 407 12.06 -3.24 15.66
C THR A 407 11.43 -2.27 16.68
N GLY A 408 11.19 -2.73 17.91
CA GLY A 408 10.73 -1.92 19.04
C GLY A 408 9.36 -1.26 18.88
N THR A 409 8.62 -1.57 17.81
CA THR A 409 7.39 -0.87 17.43
C THR A 409 6.17 -1.72 17.76
N PRO A 410 5.31 -1.32 18.71
CA PRO A 410 4.07 -2.05 18.99
C PRO A 410 3.20 -2.22 17.75
N GLY A 411 2.64 -3.41 17.57
CA GLY A 411 1.79 -3.74 16.43
C GLY A 411 2.51 -4.08 15.11
N VAL A 412 3.84 -4.12 15.11
CA VAL A 412 4.66 -4.53 13.96
C VAL A 412 5.80 -5.44 14.44
N LEU A 413 6.08 -6.51 13.69
CA LEU A 413 7.23 -7.38 13.93
C LEU A 413 7.92 -7.69 12.61
N SER A 414 9.26 -7.68 12.60
CA SER A 414 10.00 -8.14 11.40
C SER A 414 9.82 -9.65 11.19
N ALA A 415 9.99 -10.15 9.96
CA ALA A 415 9.95 -11.59 9.71
C ALA A 415 10.99 -12.34 10.56
N ALA A 416 12.18 -11.76 10.78
CA ALA A 416 13.19 -12.31 11.68
C ALA A 416 12.66 -12.47 13.13
N GLU A 417 12.01 -11.45 13.68
CA GLU A 417 11.44 -11.50 15.04
C GLU A 417 10.31 -12.53 15.14
N ILE A 418 9.47 -12.64 14.11
CA ILE A 418 8.39 -13.64 14.06
C ILE A 418 8.97 -15.05 13.99
N ASN A 419 10.01 -15.28 13.18
CA ASN A 419 10.70 -16.57 13.12
C ASN A 419 11.32 -16.95 14.47
N GLU A 420 11.89 -15.99 15.20
CA GLU A 420 12.38 -16.24 16.57
C GLU A 420 11.24 -16.64 17.53
N ILE A 421 10.08 -15.97 17.44
CA ILE A 421 8.90 -16.31 18.25
C ILE A 421 8.43 -17.74 17.95
N ILE A 422 8.40 -18.13 16.68
CA ILE A 422 8.09 -19.51 16.25
C ILE A 422 9.10 -20.50 16.84
N GLN A 423 10.40 -20.20 16.76
CA GLN A 423 11.47 -21.06 17.30
C GLN A 423 11.38 -21.22 18.83
N LYS A 424 10.81 -20.24 19.54
CA LYS A 424 10.55 -20.28 20.99
C LYS A 424 9.29 -21.05 21.37
N GLY A 425 8.56 -21.61 20.39
CA GLY A 425 7.42 -22.50 20.63
C GLY A 425 6.05 -21.85 20.45
N ALA A 426 5.95 -20.75 19.70
CA ALA A 426 4.65 -20.17 19.34
C ALA A 426 3.79 -21.14 18.50
N THR A 427 2.47 -20.97 18.57
CA THR A 427 1.53 -21.73 17.75
C THR A 427 1.39 -21.07 16.38
N THR A 428 1.39 -21.86 15.33
CA THR A 428 1.25 -21.39 13.94
C THR A 428 0.01 -22.01 13.30
N THR A 429 -0.79 -21.19 12.61
CA THR A 429 -1.99 -21.60 11.89
C THR A 429 -1.92 -21.03 10.48
N TYR A 430 -2.15 -21.87 9.47
CA TYR A 430 -2.24 -21.43 8.08
C TYR A 430 -3.69 -21.03 7.78
N ASP A 431 -3.90 -19.78 7.38
CA ASP A 431 -5.18 -19.33 6.86
C ASP A 431 -5.20 -19.60 5.35
N GLU A 432 -6.01 -20.57 4.92
CA GLU A 432 -6.02 -21.02 3.52
C GLU A 432 -6.61 -19.98 2.57
N GLU A 433 -7.61 -19.24 3.01
CA GLU A 433 -8.32 -18.25 2.20
C GLU A 433 -7.47 -17.00 2.03
N ALA A 434 -6.94 -16.47 3.13
CA ALA A 434 -6.07 -15.31 3.10
C ALA A 434 -4.67 -15.62 2.58
N ALA A 435 -4.28 -16.90 2.51
CA ALA A 435 -2.94 -17.36 2.17
C ALA A 435 -1.85 -16.68 3.00
N VAL A 436 -2.03 -16.69 4.33
CA VAL A 436 -1.07 -16.14 5.32
C VAL A 436 -0.83 -17.13 6.46
N MET A 437 0.24 -16.89 7.23
CA MET A 437 0.45 -17.54 8.51
C MET A 437 0.00 -16.63 9.65
N ILE A 438 -0.80 -17.19 10.56
CA ILE A 438 -1.15 -16.60 11.85
C ILE A 438 -0.28 -17.25 12.93
N VAL A 439 0.42 -16.44 13.71
CA VAL A 439 1.29 -16.89 14.81
C VAL A 439 0.80 -16.30 16.12
N THR A 440 0.68 -17.14 17.14
CA THR A 440 0.13 -16.74 18.44
C THR A 440 1.00 -17.22 19.58
N TRP A 441 1.25 -16.35 20.56
CA TRP A 441 2.14 -16.61 21.70
C TRP A 441 1.67 -15.87 22.96
N ASP A 442 2.32 -16.14 24.11
CA ASP A 442 2.09 -15.48 25.39
C ASP A 442 0.60 -15.29 25.78
N SER A 443 -0.22 -16.30 25.48
CA SER A 443 -1.68 -16.38 25.68
C SER A 443 -2.57 -15.40 24.91
N ASN A 444 -2.09 -14.22 24.52
CA ASN A 444 -2.92 -13.20 23.87
C ASN A 444 -2.20 -12.39 22.78
N GLN A 445 -0.98 -12.76 22.39
CA GLN A 445 -0.27 -12.08 21.32
C GLN A 445 -0.54 -12.78 20.00
N TRP A 446 -0.76 -12.00 18.95
CA TRP A 446 -1.14 -12.47 17.62
C TRP A 446 -0.38 -11.68 16.56
N VAL A 447 0.07 -12.34 15.49
CA VAL A 447 0.63 -11.69 14.30
C VAL A 447 0.23 -12.47 13.05
N SER A 448 -0.06 -11.75 11.96
CA SER A 448 -0.14 -12.32 10.62
C SER A 448 1.09 -11.92 9.82
N PHE A 449 1.67 -12.86 9.08
CA PHE A 449 2.80 -12.61 8.20
C PHE A 449 2.91 -13.65 7.08
N ASP A 450 3.85 -13.42 6.17
CA ASP A 450 4.22 -14.34 5.10
C ASP A 450 5.44 -15.19 5.46
N ASP A 451 5.26 -16.51 5.47
CA ASP A 451 6.31 -17.52 5.51
C ASP A 451 6.72 -17.99 4.10
N THR A 452 7.64 -18.96 4.01
CA THR A 452 8.08 -19.48 2.70
C THR A 452 6.97 -20.12 1.84
N LYS A 453 5.93 -20.69 2.48
CA LYS A 453 4.80 -21.32 1.78
C LYS A 453 3.89 -20.26 1.16
N THR A 454 3.45 -19.32 1.97
CA THR A 454 2.56 -18.21 1.60
C THR A 454 3.22 -17.26 0.59
N LEU A 455 4.52 -16.99 0.77
CA LEU A 455 5.34 -16.26 -0.20
C LEU A 455 5.30 -16.93 -1.58
N LYS A 456 5.48 -18.26 -1.65
CA LYS A 456 5.39 -18.99 -2.92
C LYS A 456 4.00 -18.86 -3.55
N THR A 457 2.94 -18.99 -2.76
CA THR A 457 1.55 -18.82 -3.24
C THR A 457 1.35 -17.44 -3.86
N LYS A 458 1.86 -16.38 -3.23
CA LYS A 458 1.77 -15.00 -3.73
C LYS A 458 2.61 -14.76 -4.99
N ILE A 459 3.79 -15.34 -5.08
CA ILE A 459 4.60 -15.29 -6.30
C ILE A 459 3.86 -15.99 -7.45
N ASP A 460 3.34 -17.19 -7.23
CA ASP A 460 2.54 -17.91 -8.23
C ASP A 460 1.28 -17.12 -8.64
N PHE A 461 0.61 -16.46 -7.69
CA PHE A 461 -0.49 -15.55 -7.98
C PHE A 461 -0.07 -14.39 -8.89
N ALA A 462 1.10 -13.78 -8.65
CA ALA A 462 1.64 -12.72 -9.50
C ALA A 462 1.85 -13.20 -10.95
N HIS A 463 2.39 -14.42 -11.13
CA HIS A 463 2.54 -15.01 -12.46
C HIS A 463 1.21 -15.32 -13.12
N GLN A 464 0.23 -15.85 -12.37
CA GLN A 464 -1.11 -16.13 -12.89
C GLN A 464 -1.81 -14.87 -13.39
N HIS A 465 -1.48 -13.71 -12.83
CA HIS A 465 -2.08 -12.43 -13.21
C HIS A 465 -1.18 -11.60 -14.13
N CYS A 466 -0.24 -12.25 -14.81
CA CYS A 466 0.67 -11.63 -15.78
C CYS A 466 1.49 -10.45 -15.21
N LEU A 467 1.65 -10.37 -13.88
CA LEU A 467 2.42 -9.28 -13.29
C LEU A 467 3.88 -9.39 -13.72
N GLY A 468 4.56 -8.26 -13.90
CA GLY A 468 5.94 -8.25 -14.39
C GLY A 468 7.00 -8.29 -13.30
N GLY A 469 6.61 -8.30 -12.02
CA GLY A 469 7.59 -8.44 -10.95
C GLY A 469 7.00 -8.61 -9.58
N THR A 470 7.91 -8.76 -8.62
CA THR A 470 7.64 -8.66 -7.20
C THR A 470 8.55 -7.61 -6.57
N MET A 471 8.06 -7.03 -5.48
CA MET A 471 8.74 -6.03 -4.67
C MET A 471 8.66 -6.47 -3.21
N VAL A 472 9.71 -6.25 -2.44
CA VAL A 472 9.80 -6.60 -1.02
C VAL A 472 9.97 -5.35 -0.17
N TRP A 473 9.12 -5.22 0.85
CA TRP A 473 9.28 -4.29 1.96
C TRP A 473 9.49 -5.07 3.28
N ALA A 474 10.67 -5.06 3.90
CA ALA A 474 11.95 -4.60 3.38
C ALA A 474 13.02 -5.70 3.57
N ILE A 475 14.10 -5.64 2.79
CA ILE A 475 15.14 -6.68 2.75
C ILE A 475 15.70 -6.94 4.15
N ASP A 476 15.90 -5.89 4.94
CA ASP A 476 16.57 -5.90 6.23
C ASP A 476 15.65 -6.29 7.42
N LEU A 477 14.41 -6.69 7.12
CA LEU A 477 13.46 -7.26 8.10
C LEU A 477 13.45 -8.79 8.11
N ASP A 478 14.21 -9.43 7.21
CA ASP A 478 14.33 -10.88 7.08
C ASP A 478 15.64 -11.41 7.69
N ASP A 479 15.61 -12.67 8.14
CA ASP A 479 16.79 -13.40 8.64
C ASP A 479 17.53 -14.16 7.52
N GLY A 480 17.13 -13.92 6.27
CA GLY A 480 17.59 -14.59 5.05
C GLY A 480 16.70 -15.74 4.61
N THR A 481 15.74 -16.19 5.43
CA THR A 481 14.84 -17.29 5.10
C THR A 481 13.90 -16.92 3.95
N LEU A 482 13.25 -15.76 4.02
CA LEU A 482 12.30 -15.33 2.99
C LEU A 482 13.02 -14.90 1.71
N THR A 483 14.18 -14.26 1.83
CA THR A 483 15.01 -13.88 0.67
C THR A 483 15.49 -15.11 -0.10
N LYS A 484 15.94 -16.15 0.61
CA LYS A 484 16.31 -17.42 -0.03
C LYS A 484 15.11 -18.10 -0.68
N ALA A 485 13.95 -18.08 -0.04
CA ALA A 485 12.72 -18.62 -0.61
C ALA A 485 12.27 -17.85 -1.86
N LEU A 486 12.36 -16.52 -1.85
CA LEU A 486 12.14 -15.67 -3.03
C LEU A 486 13.07 -16.07 -4.17
N GLY A 487 14.36 -16.19 -3.89
CA GLY A 487 15.37 -16.63 -4.85
C GLY A 487 15.17 -18.04 -5.41
N ALA A 488 14.57 -18.94 -4.63
CA ALA A 488 14.24 -20.29 -5.09
C ALA A 488 13.00 -20.34 -5.98
N ASN A 489 12.07 -19.39 -5.82
CA ASN A 489 10.82 -19.34 -6.57
C ASN A 489 10.89 -18.48 -7.83
N ILE A 490 11.82 -17.52 -7.90
CA ILE A 490 12.03 -16.65 -9.05
C ILE A 490 13.17 -17.19 -9.94
N LYS A 491 12.91 -17.33 -11.24
CA LYS A 491 13.85 -17.86 -12.24
C LYS A 491 14.23 -16.81 -13.28
N ARG A 492 14.87 -15.73 -12.82
CA ARG A 492 15.43 -14.72 -13.72
C ARG A 492 16.84 -15.10 -14.20
N PRO A 493 17.26 -14.68 -15.41
CA PRO A 493 18.68 -14.68 -15.76
C PRO A 493 19.47 -13.85 -14.75
N VAL A 494 20.51 -14.44 -14.16
CA VAL A 494 21.40 -13.77 -13.20
C VAL A 494 22.84 -13.81 -13.71
N LEU A 495 23.55 -12.69 -13.60
CA LEU A 495 25.00 -12.72 -13.73
C LEU A 495 25.63 -13.28 -12.44
N PRO A 496 26.84 -13.86 -12.51
CA PRO A 496 27.53 -14.34 -11.31
C PRO A 496 27.69 -13.22 -10.28
N THR A 497 27.55 -13.58 -9.00
CA THR A 497 27.93 -12.70 -7.91
C THR A 497 29.40 -12.88 -7.56
N TYR A 498 30.06 -11.78 -7.19
CA TYR A 498 31.46 -11.76 -6.82
C TYR A 498 31.62 -11.48 -5.31
N PRO A 499 32.64 -12.07 -4.67
CA PRO A 499 32.95 -11.76 -3.29
C PRO A 499 33.32 -10.28 -3.14
N LEU A 500 33.21 -9.76 -1.93
CA LEU A 500 33.77 -8.45 -1.61
C LEU A 500 35.26 -8.45 -2.00
N GLN A 501 35.66 -7.54 -2.88
CA GLN A 501 37.08 -7.29 -3.10
C GLN A 501 37.65 -6.77 -1.78
N GLN A 502 38.36 -7.63 -1.05
CA GLN A 502 39.32 -7.16 -0.07
C GLN A 502 40.37 -6.40 -0.88
N TYR A 503 40.26 -5.07 -0.91
CA TYR A 503 41.42 -4.26 -1.22
C TYR A 503 42.43 -4.58 -0.12
N SER A 504 43.34 -5.51 -0.40
CA SER A 504 44.64 -5.49 0.24
C SER A 504 45.13 -4.07 0.04
N GLU A 505 45.35 -3.33 1.12
CA GLU A 505 46.02 -2.03 1.07
C GLU A 505 47.13 -2.10 0.03
N CYS A 506 46.99 -1.37 -1.08
CA CYS A 506 48.07 -1.25 -2.02
C CYS A 506 49.26 -0.77 -1.21
N GLY A 507 50.30 -1.59 -1.19
CA GLY A 507 51.30 -1.63 -0.13
C GLY A 507 51.89 -0.28 0.23
N ALA A 508 52.44 -0.24 1.45
CA ALA A 508 53.35 0.78 1.92
C ALA A 508 54.11 1.42 0.74
N LYS A 509 54.01 2.75 0.63
CA LYS A 509 54.84 3.54 -0.27
C LYS A 509 56.27 3.00 -0.17
N PRO A 510 56.92 2.60 -1.28
CA PRO A 510 58.35 2.39 -1.23
C PRO A 510 58.97 3.71 -0.79
N GLU A 511 59.69 3.70 0.32
CA GLU A 511 60.58 4.80 0.67
C GLU A 511 61.54 5.02 -0.51
N LEU A 512 61.52 6.23 -1.06
CA LEU A 512 62.53 6.75 -1.97
C LEU A 512 63.15 8.00 -1.34
#